data_AF-X1KFS0-F1
#
_entry.id   AF-X1KFS0-F1
#
_cell.length_a   1.000
_cell.length_b   1.000
_cell.length_c   1.000
_cell.angle_alpha   90.00
_cell.angle_beta   90.00
_cell.angle_gamma   90.00
#
_symmetry.space_group_name_H-M   'P 1'
#
loop_
_entity.id
_entity.type
_entity.pdbx_description
1 polymer ?
#
loop_
_entity_poly.entity_id
_entity_poly.type
_entity_poly.pdbx_seq_one_letter_code
_entity_poly.pdbx_strand_id
1 'polypeptide(L)'
;MIGVFQQESLKLFNIVEDVTKKYLNQSSRHAGFFKLPPNSHNLLRKQYNAITILNHIAAKNRGKFDLKIGLVDIDIYTRGGHQCLL
;
A
#
# COMPACT_ATOMS: atom_id res chain seq x y z
N MET A 1 -11.65 9.69 -5.99
CA MET A 1 -11.04 9.85 -4.65
C MET A 1 -10.13 8.68 -4.36
N ILE A 2 -8.87 8.98 -4.00
CA ILE A 2 -7.83 7.98 -3.73
C ILE A 2 -7.83 7.62 -2.24
N GLY A 3 -7.85 6.33 -1.91
CA GLY A 3 -7.69 5.84 -0.54
C GLY A 3 -6.24 5.45 -0.26
N VAL A 4 -5.61 6.07 0.73
CA VAL A 4 -4.23 5.76 1.11
C VAL A 4 -4.23 4.92 2.39
N PHE A 5 -3.65 3.72 2.30
CA PHE A 5 -3.51 2.77 3.39
C PHE A 5 -2.04 2.70 3.80
N GLN A 6 -1.74 2.81 5.09
CA GLN A 6 -0.37 2.85 5.57
C GLN A 6 -0.06 1.68 6.48
N GLN A 7 1.15 1.13 6.38
CA GLN A 7 1.69 0.28 7.43
C GLN A 7 1.69 1.05 8.76
N GLU A 8 1.33 0.40 9.88
CA GLU A 8 1.19 1.05 11.19
C GLU A 8 2.42 1.84 11.67
N SER A 9 3.62 1.44 11.25
CA SER A 9 4.88 2.13 11.59
C SER A 9 5.17 3.35 10.71
N LEU A 10 4.38 3.57 9.65
CA LEU A 10 4.63 4.58 8.63
C LEU A 10 3.65 5.75 8.75
N LYS A 11 4.18 6.98 8.73
CA LYS A 11 3.40 8.22 8.78
C LYS A 11 3.79 9.17 7.64
N LEU A 12 3.52 8.77 6.40
CA LEU A 12 3.85 9.53 5.19
C LEU A 12 2.63 10.02 4.40
N PHE A 13 1.43 9.94 4.97
CA PHE A 13 0.19 10.37 4.30
C PHE A 13 0.27 11.78 3.73
N ASN A 14 0.77 12.76 4.48
CA ASN A 14 0.85 14.15 4.02
C ASN A 14 1.68 14.29 2.72
N ILE A 15 2.76 13.50 2.60
CA ILE A 15 3.59 13.49 1.38
C ILE A 15 2.80 12.91 0.21
N VAL A 16 2.06 11.82 0.44
CA VAL A 16 1.24 11.20 -0.60
C VAL A 16 0.07 12.09 -0.98
N GLU A 17 -0.51 12.83 -0.05
CA GLU A 17 -1.54 13.83 -0.32
C GLU A 17 -1.04 14.90 -1.30
N ASP A 18 0.14 15.47 -1.03
CA ASP A 18 0.75 16.46 -1.91
C ASP A 18 1.07 15.88 -3.30
N VAL A 19 1.65 14.67 -3.35
CA VAL A 19 2.00 13.99 -4.61
C VAL A 19 0.74 13.65 -5.42
N THR A 20 -0.27 13.06 -4.80
CA THR A 20 -1.52 12.68 -5.49
C THR A 20 -2.27 13.91 -6.02
N LYS A 21 -2.33 14.99 -5.24
CA LYS A 21 -2.92 16.25 -5.67
C LYS A 21 -2.15 16.86 -6.85
N LYS A 22 -0.82 16.87 -6.79
CA LYS A 22 0.04 17.47 -7.83
C LYS A 22 0.01 16.69 -9.15
N TYR A 23 0.10 15.36 -9.10
CA TYR A 23 0.33 14.53 -10.29
C TYR A 23 -0.92 13.84 -10.83
N LEU A 24 -1.91 13.57 -9.99
CA LEU A 24 -3.13 12.86 -10.41
C LEU A 24 -4.35 13.80 -10.47
N ASN A 25 -4.21 15.05 -10.03
CA ASN A 25 -5.32 16.01 -9.91
C ASN A 25 -6.53 15.42 -9.16
N GLN A 26 -6.27 14.55 -8.18
CA GLN A 26 -7.29 13.89 -7.37
C GLN A 26 -7.00 14.11 -5.90
N SER A 27 -8.06 14.31 -5.13
CA SER A 27 -7.98 14.30 -3.66
C SER A 27 -7.73 12.88 -3.17
N SER A 28 -6.78 12.74 -2.25
CA SER A 28 -6.58 11.51 -1.50
C SER A 28 -7.09 11.65 -0.06
N ARG A 29 -7.36 10.51 0.57
CA ARG A 29 -7.81 10.45 1.96
C ARG A 29 -7.07 9.34 2.68
N HIS A 30 -6.64 9.61 3.91
CA HIS A 30 -6.12 8.58 4.79
C HIS A 30 -7.23 7.56 5.08
N ALA A 31 -7.11 6.38 4.51
CA ALA A 31 -8.14 5.35 4.56
C ALA A 31 -7.95 4.38 5.74
N GLY A 32 -6.75 4.34 6.32
CA GLY A 32 -6.49 3.58 7.55
C GLY A 32 -5.07 3.03 7.63
N PHE A 33 -4.79 2.37 8.75
CA PHE A 33 -3.55 1.63 8.94
C PHE A 33 -3.76 0.13 8.70
N PHE A 34 -2.70 -0.59 8.34
CA PHE A 34 -2.71 -2.04 8.25
C PHE A 34 -1.44 -2.66 8.85
N LYS A 35 -1.61 -3.90 9.31
CA LYS A 35 -0.50 -4.78 9.70
C LYS A 35 -0.12 -5.66 8.51
N LEU A 36 1.17 -5.94 8.38
CA LEU A 36 1.64 -6.86 7.36
C LEU A 36 1.09 -8.27 7.63
N PRO A 37 0.44 -8.91 6.66
CA PRO A 37 -0.09 -10.24 6.84
C PRO A 37 1.08 -11.23 7.01
N PRO A 38 1.09 -12.10 8.03
CA PRO A 38 2.25 -12.96 8.34
C PRO A 38 2.67 -13.85 7.17
N ASN A 39 1.72 -14.31 6.37
CA ASN A 39 1.94 -15.14 5.18
C ASN A 39 2.45 -14.36 3.95
N SER A 40 2.71 -13.06 4.05
CA SER A 40 3.35 -12.31 2.97
C SER A 40 4.88 -12.39 3.02
N HIS A 41 5.49 -12.70 4.16
CA HIS A 41 6.95 -12.70 4.28
C HIS A 41 7.58 -13.98 3.71
N ASN A 42 8.45 -13.82 2.72
CA ASN A 42 9.31 -14.88 2.22
C ASN A 42 10.67 -14.82 2.93
N LEU A 43 10.90 -15.73 3.87
CA LEU A 43 12.12 -15.77 4.70
C LEU A 43 13.41 -15.92 3.88
N LEU A 44 13.37 -16.67 2.78
CA LEU A 44 14.54 -16.90 1.92
C LEU A 44 14.94 -15.63 1.16
N ARG A 45 13.95 -14.84 0.74
CA ARG A 45 14.18 -13.57 0.05
C ARG A 45 14.34 -12.38 0.99
N LYS A 46 13.89 -12.49 2.24
CA LYS A 46 13.72 -11.37 3.18
C LYS A 46 12.82 -10.27 2.61
N GLN A 47 11.82 -10.66 1.81
CA GLN A 47 10.92 -9.77 1.09
C GLN A 47 9.47 -10.15 1.34
N TYR A 48 8.57 -9.17 1.20
CA TYR A 48 7.14 -9.34 1.39
C TYR A 48 6.38 -9.41 0.06
N ASN A 49 5.44 -10.33 -0.05
CA ASN A 49 4.64 -10.52 -1.25
C ASN A 49 3.62 -9.37 -1.40
N ALA A 50 3.82 -8.54 -2.42
CA ALA A 50 2.97 -7.39 -2.67
C ALA A 50 1.51 -7.78 -2.96
N ILE A 51 1.27 -8.89 -3.67
CA ILE A 51 -0.09 -9.38 -3.97
C ILE A 51 -0.82 -9.79 -2.69
N THR A 52 -0.14 -10.48 -1.78
CA THR A 52 -0.73 -10.85 -0.48
C THR A 52 -1.08 -9.61 0.35
N ILE A 53 -0.23 -8.58 0.34
CA ILE A 53 -0.49 -7.29 1.01
C ILE A 53 -1.71 -6.59 0.38
N LEU A 54 -1.74 -6.47 -0.95
CA LEU A 54 -2.85 -5.83 -1.67
C LEU A 54 -4.18 -6.54 -1.41
N ASN A 55 -4.21 -7.87 -1.43
CA ASN A 55 -5.40 -8.65 -1.09
C ASN A 55 -5.85 -8.40 0.35
N HIS A 56 -4.92 -8.26 1.28
CA HIS A 56 -5.22 -7.93 2.68
C HIS A 56 -5.86 -6.54 2.82
N ILE A 57 -5.30 -5.54 2.13
CA ILE A 57 -5.85 -4.16 2.10
C ILE A 57 -7.24 -4.16 1.47
N ALA A 58 -7.43 -4.89 0.36
CA ALA A 58 -8.70 -4.99 -0.35
C ALA A 58 -9.80 -5.66 0.49
N ALA A 59 -9.47 -6.75 1.19
CA ALA A 59 -10.42 -7.50 2.01
C ALA A 59 -10.94 -6.71 3.22
N LYS A 60 -10.07 -5.91 3.86
CA LYS A 60 -10.44 -5.11 5.04
C LYS A 60 -11.21 -3.83 4.70
N ASN A 61 -11.13 -3.35 3.46
CA ASN A 61 -11.63 -2.03 3.11
C ASN A 61 -12.62 -2.08 1.94
N ARG A 62 -13.90 -2.21 2.30
CA ARG A 62 -15.05 -2.10 1.38
C ARG A 62 -15.42 -0.65 1.03
N GLY A 63 -14.67 0.34 1.49
CA GLY A 63 -14.88 1.75 1.12
C GLY A 63 -14.79 1.95 -0.39
N LYS A 64 -15.70 2.76 -0.95
CA LYS A 64 -15.67 3.20 -2.35
C LYS A 64 -14.54 4.21 -2.54
N PHE A 65 -13.36 3.71 -2.92
CA PHE A 65 -12.27 4.52 -3.46
C PHE A 65 -12.05 4.08 -4.91
N ASP A 66 -11.84 5.04 -5.79
CA ASP A 66 -11.60 4.77 -7.22
C ASP A 66 -10.20 4.15 -7.42
N LEU A 67 -9.25 4.56 -6.59
CA LEU A 67 -7.91 4.04 -6.52
C LEU A 67 -7.51 3.79 -5.06
N LYS A 68 -6.75 2.73 -4.81
CA LYS A 68 -6.22 2.40 -3.49
C LYS A 68 -4.70 2.34 -3.57
N ILE A 69 -4.02 3.10 -2.72
CA ILE A 69 -2.56 3.13 -2.60
C ILE A 69 -2.18 2.53 -1.26
N GLY A 70 -1.23 1.58 -1.27
CA GLY A 70 -0.65 1.00 -0.06
C GLY A 70 0.77 1.53 0.15
N LEU A 71 1.04 2.12 1.31
CA LEU A 71 2.37 2.55 1.70
C LEU A 71 2.99 1.54 2.68
N VAL A 72 4.19 1.09 2.36
CA VAL A 72 4.97 0.12 3.14
C VAL A 72 6.40 0.60 3.28
N ASP A 73 7.04 0.23 4.39
CA ASP A 73 8.47 0.45 4.65
C ASP A 73 9.18 -0.90 4.76
N ILE A 74 9.05 -1.71 3.72
CA ILE A 74 9.63 -3.04 3.60
C ILE A 74 9.98 -3.31 2.14
N ASP A 75 10.91 -4.23 1.92
CA ASP A 75 11.20 -4.72 0.58
C ASP A 75 10.08 -5.68 0.11
N ILE A 76 9.59 -5.48 -1.11
CA ILE A 76 8.45 -6.21 -1.68
C ILE A 76 8.82 -6.95 -2.97
N TYR A 77 8.06 -7.99 -3.29
CA TYR A 77 8.17 -8.72 -4.55
C TYR A 77 6.80 -9.11 -5.13
N THR A 78 6.76 -9.33 -6.45
CA THR A 78 5.61 -9.89 -7.16
C THR A 78 5.99 -11.22 -7.81
N ARG A 79 5.01 -12.03 -8.23
CA ARG A 79 5.28 -13.21 -9.07
C ARG A 79 5.75 -12.71 -10.45
N GLY A 80 7.07 -12.70 -10.67
CA GLY A 80 7.68 -12.24 -11.92
C GLY A 80 8.98 -11.45 -11.74
N GLY A 81 9.29 -10.97 -10.53
CA GLY A 81 10.55 -10.26 -10.26
C GLY A 81 10.47 -9.30 -9.07
N HIS A 82 11.56 -8.54 -8.88
CA HIS A 82 11.59 -7.37 -8.00
C HIS A 82 10.92 -6.20 -8.73
N GLN A 83 9.81 -5.68 -8.20
CA GLN A 83 9.10 -4.57 -8.81
C GLN A 83 8.69 -3.55 -7.75
N CYS A 84 9.12 -2.30 -7.93
CA CYS A 84 8.50 -1.15 -7.30
C CYS A 84 7.13 -0.93 -7.97
N LEU A 85 6.05 -1.12 -7.21
CA LEU A 85 4.71 -0.69 -7.61
C LEU A 85 4.57 0.76 -7.13
N LEU A 86 4.70 1.71 -8.07
CA LEU A 86 4.37 3.13 -7.87
C LEU A 86 2.85 3.33 -7.90
#